data_AF-A0A0C3FEY8-F1
#
_entry.id   AF-A0A0C3FEY8-F1
#
_cell.length_a   1.000
_cell.length_b   1.000
_cell.length_c   1.000
_cell.angle_alpha   90.00
_cell.angle_beta   90.00
_cell.angle_gamma   90.00
#
_symmetry.space_group_name_H-M   'P 1'
#
loop_
_entity.id
_entity.type
_entity.pdbx_description
1 polymer ?
#
loop_
_entity_poly.entity_id
_entity_poly.type
_entity_poly.pdbx_seq_one_letter_code
_entity_poly.pdbx_strand_id
1 'polypeptide(L)'
;MPEPLPSVPQHLLDNPIIKALLAANKDFIKVETPFDINKLENLLIDHPNPPFVHSVLSGLCFGFWLCDDGEWKLELEEVVRNYSTDVPDLKAICAFQDREQAAGCWSSKIPQLLPGMKTSPMFVVWQGKPRVVTDHSGSGINDHIPCEDAKVRYNNMHDFERCLCDAHHAHPGRRLVLFKDDVASAFLNLPAYPIWQLCQVVSVDSKLYIVWCFVFGNWASP
;
A
#
# COMPACT_ATOMS: atom_id res chain seq x y z
N MET A 1 -10.40 -4.50 21.26
CA MET A 1 -10.88 -3.89 20.02
C MET A 1 -9.67 -3.31 19.32
N PRO A 2 -9.57 -3.36 17.98
CA PRO A 2 -8.42 -2.80 17.28
C PRO A 2 -8.32 -1.29 17.49
N GLU A 3 -7.10 -0.77 17.66
CA GLU A 3 -6.83 0.66 17.72
C GLU A 3 -6.98 1.31 16.33
N PRO A 4 -7.24 2.62 16.24
CA PRO A 4 -7.21 3.35 14.98
C PRO A 4 -5.91 3.15 14.19
N LEU A 5 -6.01 3.17 12.87
CA LEU A 5 -4.85 3.15 11.98
C LEU A 5 -3.98 4.40 12.19
N PRO A 6 -2.66 4.29 11.97
CA PRO A 6 -1.74 5.41 12.11
C PRO A 6 -2.11 6.56 11.17
N SER A 7 -1.95 7.78 11.67
CA SER A 7 -1.99 8.99 10.85
C SER A 7 -0.58 9.42 10.49
N VAL A 8 -0.46 10.26 9.46
CA VAL A 8 0.81 10.88 9.11
C VAL A 8 1.30 11.74 10.27
N PRO A 9 2.57 11.64 10.68
CA PRO A 9 3.17 12.51 11.67
C PRO A 9 3.00 14.00 11.33
N GLN A 10 2.64 14.81 12.32
CA GLN A 10 2.32 16.23 12.13
C GLN A 10 3.51 17.04 11.58
N HIS A 11 4.75 16.68 11.96
CA HIS A 11 5.94 17.37 11.47
C HIS A 11 6.14 17.19 9.96
N LEU A 12 5.74 16.05 9.39
CA LEU A 12 5.76 15.84 7.94
C LEU A 12 4.67 16.67 7.24
N LEU A 13 3.46 16.71 7.82
CA LEU A 13 2.36 17.52 7.29
C LEU A 13 2.69 19.01 7.30
N ASP A 14 3.45 19.48 8.29
CA ASP A 14 3.83 20.89 8.40
C ASP A 14 5.12 21.25 7.67
N ASN A 15 5.87 20.26 7.18
CA ASN A 15 7.14 20.47 6.52
C ASN A 15 6.97 21.25 5.20
N PRO A 16 7.59 22.44 5.06
CA PRO A 16 7.45 23.26 3.87
C PRO A 16 8.06 22.62 2.61
N ILE A 17 9.11 21.80 2.76
CA ILE A 17 9.76 21.09 1.65
C ILE A 17 8.79 20.04 1.10
N ILE A 18 8.16 19.25 1.99
CA ILE A 18 7.17 18.24 1.58
C ILE A 18 5.97 18.90 0.90
N LYS A 19 5.46 20.01 1.44
CA LYS A 19 4.37 20.77 0.79
C LYS A 19 4.76 21.25 -0.61
N ALA A 20 5.99 21.74 -0.79
CA ALA A 20 6.50 22.15 -2.09
C ALA A 20 6.64 20.97 -3.06
N LEU A 21 7.11 19.81 -2.59
CA LEU A 21 7.22 18.58 -3.38
C LEU A 21 5.86 18.06 -3.83
N LEU A 22 4.88 18.03 -2.93
CA LEU A 22 3.50 17.66 -3.26
C LEU A 22 2.91 18.62 -4.29
N ALA A 23 3.15 19.93 -4.15
CA ALA A 23 2.67 20.92 -5.12
C ALA A 23 3.33 20.75 -6.49
N ALA A 24 4.64 20.43 -6.53
CA ALA A 24 5.38 20.18 -7.76
C ALA A 24 4.95 18.88 -8.47
N ASN A 25 4.53 17.87 -7.70
CA ASN A 25 4.08 16.57 -8.21
C ASN A 25 2.56 16.39 -8.22
N LYS A 26 1.79 17.47 -8.04
CA LYS A 26 0.31 17.41 -7.87
C LYS A 26 -0.40 16.68 -9.01
N ASP A 27 0.13 16.76 -10.23
CA ASP A 27 -0.47 16.16 -11.43
C ASP A 27 -0.10 14.66 -11.56
N PHE A 28 0.85 14.18 -10.75
CA PHE A 28 1.35 12.81 -10.73
C PHE A 28 1.02 12.06 -9.43
N ILE A 29 0.42 12.73 -8.45
CA ILE A 29 -0.04 12.15 -7.19
C ILE A 29 -1.54 11.93 -7.28
N LYS A 30 -2.01 10.80 -6.76
CA LYS A 30 -3.43 10.47 -6.84
C LYS A 30 -3.85 9.57 -5.68
N VAL A 31 -4.99 9.87 -5.07
CA VAL A 31 -5.62 9.02 -4.06
C VAL A 31 -6.99 8.64 -4.61
N GLU A 32 -7.10 7.39 -5.04
CA GLU A 32 -8.36 6.82 -5.51
C GLU A 32 -8.53 5.41 -4.96
N THR A 33 -9.79 5.02 -4.79
CA THR A 33 -10.14 3.72 -4.26
C THR A 33 -11.36 3.19 -4.99
N PRO A 34 -11.46 1.87 -5.25
CA PRO A 34 -12.63 1.28 -5.90
C PRO A 34 -13.85 1.19 -4.97
N PHE A 35 -13.68 1.48 -3.68
CA PHE A 35 -14.76 1.42 -2.71
C PHE A 35 -15.67 2.66 -2.77
N ASP A 36 -16.98 2.44 -2.71
CA ASP A 36 -17.94 3.50 -2.45
C ASP A 36 -17.88 3.87 -0.95
N ILE A 37 -17.11 4.91 -0.64
CA ILE A 37 -16.84 5.34 0.74
C ILE A 37 -18.14 5.73 1.45
N ASN A 38 -19.04 6.44 0.78
CA ASN A 38 -20.31 6.87 1.38
C ASN A 38 -21.18 5.67 1.73
N LYS A 39 -21.25 4.68 0.84
CA LYS A 39 -21.98 3.45 1.12
C LYS A 39 -21.34 2.65 2.25
N LEU A 40 -20.01 2.55 2.27
CA LEU A 40 -19.28 1.86 3.32
C LEU A 40 -19.47 2.52 4.69
N GLU A 41 -19.40 3.84 4.76
CA GLU A 41 -19.67 4.63 5.97
C GLU A 41 -21.09 4.37 6.51
N ASN A 42 -22.09 4.43 5.63
CA ASN A 42 -23.48 4.15 6.00
C ASN A 42 -23.66 2.71 6.53
N LEU A 43 -22.97 1.73 5.95
CA LEU A 43 -23.02 0.34 6.41
C LEU A 43 -22.34 0.13 7.78
N LEU A 44 -21.46 1.05 8.18
CA LEU A 44 -20.65 0.94 9.40
C LEU A 44 -21.05 1.93 10.49
N ILE A 45 -22.17 2.65 10.33
CA ILE A 45 -22.61 3.70 11.26
C ILE A 45 -22.79 3.21 12.70
N ASP A 46 -23.30 1.98 12.86
CA ASP A 46 -23.54 1.35 14.17
C ASP A 46 -22.38 0.45 14.62
N HIS A 47 -21.20 0.58 14.01
CA HIS A 47 -20.06 -0.26 14.34
C HIS A 47 -19.59 0.00 15.78
N PRO A 48 -19.33 -1.03 16.60
CA PRO A 48 -18.96 -0.88 18.01
C PRO A 48 -17.57 -0.27 18.23
N ASN A 49 -16.81 -0.01 17.16
CA ASN A 49 -15.52 0.68 17.19
C ASN A 49 -15.48 1.84 16.18
N PRO A 50 -16.15 2.99 16.48
CA PRO A 50 -16.15 4.14 15.59
C PRO A 50 -14.75 4.72 15.31
N PRO A 51 -13.82 4.85 16.29
CA PRO A 51 -12.47 5.37 16.04
C PRO A 51 -11.71 4.61 14.95
N PHE A 52 -11.74 3.28 14.99
CA PHE A 52 -11.11 2.45 13.96
C PHE A 52 -11.78 2.62 12.60
N VAL A 53 -13.11 2.59 12.54
CA VAL A 53 -13.86 2.79 11.29
C VAL A 53 -13.53 4.13 10.65
N HIS A 54 -13.53 5.22 11.42
CA HIS A 54 -13.16 6.54 10.92
C HIS A 54 -11.73 6.58 10.38
N SER A 55 -10.78 5.91 11.03
CA SER A 55 -9.41 5.82 10.51
C SER A 55 -9.31 5.08 9.17
N VAL A 56 -10.09 4.00 8.98
CA VAL A 56 -10.16 3.26 7.71
C VAL A 56 -10.79 4.10 6.61
N LEU A 57 -11.93 4.74 6.89
CA LEU A 57 -12.60 5.62 5.94
C LEU A 57 -11.70 6.81 5.54
N SER A 58 -10.97 7.36 6.51
CA SER A 58 -9.99 8.43 6.25
C SER A 58 -8.87 7.94 5.35
N GLY A 59 -8.33 6.74 5.59
CA GLY A 59 -7.33 6.13 4.72
C GLY A 59 -7.82 5.86 3.30
N LEU A 60 -9.08 5.48 3.12
CA LEU A 60 -9.68 5.32 1.79
C LEU A 60 -9.86 6.65 1.04
N CYS A 61 -10.14 7.73 1.77
CA CYS A 61 -10.38 9.07 1.20
C CYS A 61 -9.09 9.85 0.93
N PHE A 62 -8.11 9.76 1.84
CA PHE A 62 -6.91 10.58 1.84
C PHE A 62 -5.61 9.78 1.67
N GLY A 63 -5.72 8.45 1.61
CA GLY A 63 -4.61 7.51 1.54
C GLY A 63 -4.17 7.02 2.91
N PHE A 64 -3.65 5.80 2.95
CA PHE A 64 -3.18 5.15 4.18
C PHE A 64 -1.72 5.51 4.49
N TRP A 65 -1.40 5.64 5.77
CA TRP A 65 -0.03 5.77 6.29
C TRP A 65 0.41 4.45 6.92
N LEU A 66 1.71 4.13 6.86
CA LEU A 66 2.23 2.80 7.23
C LEU A 66 3.12 2.79 8.48
N CYS A 67 2.73 3.53 9.52
CA CYS A 67 3.47 3.61 10.79
C CYS A 67 4.94 4.06 10.64
N ASP A 68 5.26 4.85 9.61
CA ASP A 68 6.60 5.40 9.45
C ASP A 68 6.77 6.64 10.34
N ASP A 69 7.86 6.67 11.11
CA ASP A 69 8.17 7.74 12.07
C ASP A 69 8.59 9.06 11.40
N GLY A 70 8.86 9.05 10.09
CA GLY A 70 9.03 10.26 9.30
C GLY A 70 10.41 10.90 9.36
N GLU A 71 11.47 10.13 9.62
CA GLU A 71 12.86 10.61 9.60
C GLU A 71 13.43 10.62 8.17
N TRP A 72 12.77 11.35 7.27
CA TRP A 72 13.09 11.34 5.85
C TRP A 72 14.22 12.31 5.51
N LYS A 73 15.21 11.84 4.73
CA LYS A 73 16.31 12.67 4.24
C LYS A 73 15.86 13.52 3.04
N LEU A 74 15.20 14.64 3.33
CA LEU A 74 14.57 15.50 2.32
C LEU A 74 15.57 16.26 1.42
N GLU A 75 16.84 16.32 1.80
CA GLU A 75 17.87 17.08 1.08
C GLU A 75 18.51 16.30 -0.08
N LEU A 76 18.26 14.99 -0.19
CA LEU A 76 18.88 14.12 -1.19
C LEU A 76 17.82 13.38 -1.99
N GLU A 77 18.10 13.19 -3.28
CA GLU A 77 17.39 12.19 -4.06
C GLU A 77 18.07 10.82 -3.87
N GLU A 78 17.28 9.79 -3.56
CA GLU A 78 17.80 8.44 -3.37
C GLU A 78 17.44 7.56 -4.57
N VAL A 79 18.39 7.46 -5.50
CA VAL A 79 18.28 6.63 -6.70
C VAL A 79 18.87 5.25 -6.45
N VAL A 80 18.01 4.25 -6.32
CA VAL A 80 18.37 2.83 -6.28
C VAL A 80 17.94 2.19 -7.60
N ARG A 81 18.90 1.61 -8.32
CA ARG A 81 18.66 1.00 -9.64
C ARG A 81 18.05 -0.39 -9.49
N ASN A 82 17.21 -0.76 -10.46
CA ASN A 82 16.71 -2.14 -10.57
C ASN A 82 17.88 -3.13 -10.59
N TYR A 83 17.69 -4.26 -9.91
CA TYR A 83 18.71 -5.31 -9.83
C TYR A 83 18.91 -6.03 -11.15
N SER A 84 17.87 -6.09 -11.98
CA SER A 84 17.91 -6.85 -13.22
C SER A 84 18.40 -6.02 -14.41
N THR A 85 19.32 -6.62 -15.16
CA THR A 85 19.91 -6.06 -16.38
C THR A 85 19.63 -6.93 -17.61
N ASP A 86 19.01 -8.10 -17.43
CA ASP A 86 18.76 -9.06 -18.50
C ASP A 86 17.51 -8.69 -19.32
N VAL A 87 17.59 -8.90 -20.63
CA VAL A 87 16.52 -8.52 -21.58
C VAL A 87 15.14 -9.13 -21.25
N PRO A 88 15.01 -10.41 -20.85
CA PRO A 88 13.71 -10.98 -20.50
C PRO A 88 13.07 -10.30 -19.27
N ASP A 89 13.88 -9.94 -18.29
CA ASP A 89 13.42 -9.30 -17.06
C ASP A 89 12.98 -7.87 -17.32
N LEU A 90 13.79 -7.11 -18.08
CA LEU A 90 13.42 -5.76 -18.50
C LEU A 90 12.10 -5.75 -19.27
N LYS A 91 11.88 -6.73 -20.17
CA LYS A 91 10.60 -6.89 -20.86
C LYS A 91 9.45 -7.21 -19.90
N ALA A 92 9.67 -8.06 -18.90
CA ALA A 92 8.66 -8.38 -17.90
C ALA A 92 8.30 -7.16 -17.04
N ILE A 93 9.29 -6.33 -16.68
CA ILE A 93 9.10 -5.07 -15.95
C ILE A 93 8.31 -4.07 -16.80
N CYS A 94 8.63 -3.91 -18.09
CA CYS A 94 7.83 -3.05 -18.99
C CYS A 94 6.38 -3.54 -19.10
N ALA A 95 6.16 -4.83 -19.31
CA ALA A 95 4.80 -5.39 -19.40
C ALA A 95 4.03 -5.28 -18.07
N PHE A 96 4.74 -5.25 -16.94
CA PHE A 96 4.15 -4.99 -15.63
C PHE A 96 3.75 -3.52 -15.49
N GLN A 97 4.63 -2.57 -15.85
CA GLN A 97 4.33 -1.14 -15.89
C GLN A 97 3.06 -0.85 -16.70
N ASP A 98 2.94 -1.40 -17.90
CA ASP A 98 1.77 -1.19 -18.77
C ASP A 98 0.47 -1.64 -18.09
N ARG A 99 0.53 -2.76 -17.35
CA ARG A 99 -0.63 -3.29 -16.61
C ARG A 99 -1.01 -2.42 -15.43
N GLU A 100 -0.03 -1.99 -14.63
CA GLU A 100 -0.28 -1.17 -13.44
C GLU A 100 -0.79 0.23 -13.82
N GLN A 101 -0.30 0.81 -14.92
CA GLN A 101 -0.85 2.04 -15.46
C GLN A 101 -2.28 1.87 -16.00
N ALA A 102 -2.56 0.76 -16.69
CA ALA A 102 -3.91 0.46 -17.16
C ALA A 102 -4.91 0.20 -16.02
N ALA A 103 -4.42 -0.34 -14.90
CA ALA A 103 -5.19 -0.52 -13.67
C ALA A 103 -5.39 0.79 -12.89
N GLY A 104 -4.73 1.88 -13.28
CA GLY A 104 -4.80 3.16 -12.59
C GLY A 104 -4.08 3.16 -11.25
N CYS A 105 -3.06 2.31 -11.07
CA CYS A 105 -2.26 2.24 -9.85
C CYS A 105 -1.00 3.11 -9.90
N TRP A 106 -0.54 3.48 -11.10
CA TRP A 106 0.70 4.21 -11.34
C TRP A 106 0.45 5.51 -12.11
N SER A 107 1.28 6.52 -11.85
CA SER A 107 1.26 7.79 -12.58
C SER A 107 1.69 7.64 -14.04
N SER A 108 1.45 8.69 -14.83
CA SER A 108 2.22 8.91 -16.05
C SER A 108 3.69 9.20 -15.72
N LYS A 109 4.57 9.13 -16.71
CA LYS A 109 5.99 9.47 -16.56
C LYS A 109 6.16 10.84 -15.89
N ILE A 110 6.97 10.88 -14.84
CA ILE A 110 7.43 12.13 -14.23
C ILE A 110 8.69 12.66 -14.93
N PRO A 111 8.91 13.97 -14.98
CA PRO A 111 10.03 14.56 -15.72
C PRO A 111 11.38 14.23 -15.08
N GLN A 112 11.45 14.25 -13.75
CA GLN A 112 12.68 14.07 -12.97
C GLN A 112 12.33 13.66 -11.54
N LEU A 113 13.31 13.07 -10.85
CA LEU A 113 13.24 12.87 -9.41
C LEU A 113 13.58 14.21 -8.73
N LEU A 114 12.86 14.57 -7.68
CA LEU A 114 13.15 15.77 -6.88
C LEU A 114 13.81 15.38 -5.56
N PRO A 115 14.62 16.25 -4.94
CA PRO A 115 15.18 16.01 -3.60
C PRO A 115 14.08 15.63 -2.60
N GLY A 116 14.33 14.61 -1.78
CA GLY A 116 13.35 14.04 -0.84
C GLY A 116 12.42 13.00 -1.45
N MET A 117 12.46 12.77 -2.77
CA MET A 117 11.84 11.61 -3.39
C MET A 117 12.80 10.42 -3.42
N LYS A 118 12.22 9.23 -3.44
CA LYS A 118 12.97 7.97 -3.35
C LYS A 118 12.49 6.96 -4.37
N THR A 119 13.46 6.25 -4.95
CA THR A 119 13.17 5.17 -5.88
C THR A 119 13.27 3.81 -5.20
N SER A 120 12.32 2.94 -5.54
CA SER A 120 12.33 1.54 -5.14
C SER A 120 12.77 0.68 -6.33
N PRO A 121 13.83 -0.13 -6.18
CA PRO A 121 14.31 -0.99 -7.25
C PRO A 121 13.33 -2.14 -7.48
N MET A 122 13.27 -2.62 -8.72
CA MET A 122 12.49 -3.79 -9.08
C MET A 122 13.37 -4.95 -9.53
N PHE A 123 12.89 -6.17 -9.32
CA PHE A 123 13.47 -7.39 -9.86
C PHE A 123 12.39 -8.39 -10.26
N VAL A 124 12.77 -9.42 -11.01
CA VAL A 124 11.84 -10.44 -11.51
C VAL A 124 12.16 -11.78 -10.88
N VAL A 125 11.12 -12.44 -10.38
CA VAL A 125 11.18 -13.84 -9.92
C VAL A 125 10.46 -14.72 -10.93
N TRP A 126 11.16 -15.73 -11.45
CA TRP A 126 10.62 -16.66 -12.43
C TRP A 126 10.13 -17.94 -11.75
N GLN A 127 8.81 -18.14 -11.73
CA GLN A 127 8.17 -19.38 -11.29
C GLN A 127 7.11 -19.78 -12.32
N GLY A 128 7.57 -20.19 -13.50
CA GLY A 128 6.74 -20.46 -14.69
C GLY A 128 6.27 -19.19 -15.41
N LYS A 129 5.75 -18.20 -14.67
CA LYS A 129 5.45 -16.84 -15.17
C LYS A 129 6.32 -15.81 -14.42
N PRO A 130 6.67 -14.69 -15.06
CA PRO A 130 7.43 -13.63 -14.39
C PRO A 130 6.57 -12.96 -13.32
N ARG A 131 7.14 -12.76 -12.14
CA ARG A 131 6.57 -11.95 -11.06
C ARG A 131 7.52 -10.80 -10.80
N VAL A 132 7.06 -9.57 -11.02
CA VAL A 132 7.83 -8.38 -10.72
C VAL A 132 7.64 -8.04 -9.25
N VAL A 133 8.74 -7.78 -8.55
CA VAL A 133 8.76 -7.41 -7.14
C VAL A 133 9.37 -6.01 -7.03
N THR A 134 8.69 -5.12 -6.31
CA THR A 134 9.22 -3.84 -5.89
C THR A 134 9.90 -4.02 -4.55
N ASP A 135 11.22 -3.86 -4.49
CA ASP A 135 12.01 -4.13 -3.30
C ASP A 135 12.07 -2.92 -2.37
N HIS A 136 11.04 -2.80 -1.54
CA HIS A 136 10.98 -1.78 -0.51
C HIS A 136 12.09 -1.93 0.54
N SER A 137 12.54 -3.14 0.86
CA SER A 137 13.69 -3.35 1.75
C SER A 137 14.99 -2.85 1.12
N GLY A 138 15.22 -3.16 -0.15
CA GLY A 138 16.35 -2.66 -0.93
C GLY A 138 16.35 -1.14 -1.14
N SER A 139 15.16 -0.54 -1.14
CA SER A 139 15.05 0.92 -1.10
C SER A 139 15.41 1.48 0.28
N GLY A 140 15.08 0.80 1.38
CA GLY A 140 15.16 1.34 2.74
C GLY A 140 13.93 2.16 3.16
N ILE A 141 12.83 2.10 2.41
CA ILE A 141 11.54 2.70 2.81
C ILE A 141 10.92 1.97 4.01
N ASN A 142 11.25 0.68 4.19
CA ASN A 142 10.80 -0.11 5.33
C ASN A 142 11.62 0.16 6.61
N ASP A 143 12.78 0.84 6.54
CA ASP A 143 13.72 0.97 7.65
C ASP A 143 13.16 1.79 8.84
N HIS A 144 12.17 2.64 8.58
CA HIS A 144 11.55 3.52 9.57
C HIS A 144 10.17 3.03 10.02
N ILE A 145 9.78 1.80 9.66
CA ILE A 145 8.57 1.14 10.17
C ILE A 145 9.00 0.25 11.34
N PRO A 146 8.63 0.58 12.59
CA PRO A 146 9.00 -0.23 13.74
C PRO A 146 8.47 -1.67 13.61
N CYS A 147 9.32 -2.66 13.85
CA CYS A 147 8.96 -4.08 13.76
C CYS A 147 7.82 -4.47 14.74
N GLU A 148 7.64 -3.70 15.81
CA GLU A 148 6.55 -3.92 16.78
C GLU A 148 5.20 -3.47 16.21
N ASP A 149 5.17 -2.40 15.43
CA ASP A 149 3.96 -1.86 14.80
C ASP A 149 3.55 -2.62 13.53
N ALA A 150 4.46 -3.39 12.95
CA ALA A 150 4.17 -4.30 11.83
C ALA A 150 3.51 -5.63 12.26
N LYS A 151 3.47 -5.96 13.56
CA LYS A 151 2.97 -7.26 14.05
C LYS A 151 1.46 -7.25 14.26
N VAL A 152 0.71 -7.55 13.20
CA VAL A 152 -0.71 -7.88 13.31
C VAL A 152 -0.89 -9.35 13.71
N ARG A 153 -1.63 -9.62 14.79
CA ARG A 153 -2.06 -10.98 15.13
C ARG A 153 -3.30 -11.35 14.28
N TYR A 154 -3.10 -12.17 13.26
CA TYR A 154 -4.22 -12.76 12.52
C TYR A 154 -4.93 -13.83 13.34
N ASN A 155 -6.26 -13.91 13.16
CA ASN A 155 -7.01 -15.09 13.56
C ASN A 155 -6.45 -16.30 12.81
N ASN A 156 -6.29 -17.42 13.50
CA ASN A 156 -5.78 -18.65 12.89
C ASN A 156 -6.91 -19.67 12.70
N MET A 157 -6.55 -20.85 12.18
CA MET A 157 -7.51 -21.93 11.92
C MET A 157 -8.23 -22.41 13.19
N HIS A 158 -7.63 -22.30 14.37
CA HIS A 158 -8.28 -22.67 15.64
C HIS A 158 -9.34 -21.64 16.04
N ASP A 159 -9.10 -20.35 15.80
CA ASP A 159 -10.11 -19.31 16.03
C ASP A 159 -11.32 -19.55 15.10
N PHE A 160 -11.06 -19.90 13.84
CA PHE A 160 -12.10 -20.25 12.88
C PHE A 160 -12.88 -21.51 13.27
N GLU A 161 -12.18 -22.59 13.66
CA GLU A 161 -12.79 -23.83 14.15
C GLU A 161 -13.72 -23.57 15.33
N ARG A 162 -13.26 -22.77 16.30
CA ARG A 162 -14.08 -22.40 17.47
C ARG A 162 -15.36 -21.68 17.04
N CYS A 163 -15.28 -20.72 16.12
CA CYS A 163 -16.47 -20.04 15.60
C CYS A 163 -17.46 -21.00 14.92
N LEU A 164 -16.97 -22.00 14.18
CA LEU A 164 -17.84 -23.01 13.56
C LEU A 164 -18.51 -23.92 14.60
N CYS A 165 -17.76 -24.36 15.62
CA CYS A 165 -18.28 -25.15 16.73
C CYS A 165 -19.35 -24.37 17.51
N ASP A 166 -19.10 -23.11 17.84
CA ASP A 166 -20.04 -22.25 18.55
C ASP A 166 -21.33 -22.05 17.74
N ALA A 167 -21.21 -21.79 16.43
CA ALA A 167 -22.36 -21.67 15.53
C ALA A 167 -23.17 -22.97 15.43
N HIS A 168 -22.49 -24.13 15.43
CA HIS A 168 -23.15 -25.44 15.41
C HIS A 168 -23.93 -25.71 16.70
N HIS A 169 -23.33 -25.43 17.86
CA HIS A 169 -23.99 -25.58 19.15
C HIS A 169 -25.17 -24.62 19.35
N ALA A 170 -25.05 -23.37 18.88
CA ALA A 170 -26.11 -22.38 18.97
C ALA A 170 -27.32 -22.68 18.05
N HIS A 171 -27.10 -23.47 16.99
CA HIS A 171 -28.12 -23.76 15.97
C HIS A 171 -28.25 -25.26 15.67
N PRO A 172 -28.63 -26.08 16.66
CA PRO A 172 -28.71 -27.53 16.51
C PRO A 172 -29.72 -27.93 15.43
N GLY A 173 -29.35 -28.90 14.59
CA GLY A 173 -30.20 -29.42 13.52
C GLY A 173 -30.38 -28.49 12.31
N ARG A 174 -29.76 -27.30 12.29
CA ARG A 174 -29.75 -26.43 11.11
C ARG A 174 -28.54 -26.72 10.24
N ARG A 175 -28.73 -26.68 8.92
CA ARG A 175 -27.63 -26.75 7.95
C ARG A 175 -26.85 -25.44 7.99
N LEU A 176 -25.57 -25.52 8.35
CA LEU A 176 -24.63 -24.42 8.21
C LEU A 176 -24.07 -24.39 6.79
N VAL A 177 -23.94 -23.20 6.21
CA VAL A 177 -23.33 -23.00 4.89
C VAL A 177 -22.18 -22.02 5.06
N LEU A 178 -20.99 -22.44 4.64
CA LEU A 178 -19.79 -21.61 4.64
C LEU A 178 -19.53 -21.08 3.23
N PHE A 179 -19.28 -19.77 3.13
CA PHE A 179 -18.84 -19.12 1.90
C PHE A 179 -17.45 -18.55 2.12
N LYS A 180 -16.60 -18.67 1.10
CA LYS A 180 -15.30 -18.00 1.03
C LYS A 180 -15.34 -17.06 -0.17
N ASP A 181 -14.96 -15.82 0.07
CA ASP A 181 -14.69 -14.83 -0.96
C ASP A 181 -13.21 -14.43 -0.89
N ASP A 182 -12.62 -14.08 -2.03
CA ASP A 182 -11.22 -13.72 -2.16
C ASP A 182 -11.10 -12.44 -3.00
N VAL A 183 -10.58 -11.38 -2.38
CA VAL A 183 -10.43 -10.09 -3.06
C VAL A 183 -9.10 -10.10 -3.83
N ALA A 184 -9.20 -10.19 -5.15
CA ALA A 184 -8.03 -10.09 -6.02
C ALA A 184 -7.30 -8.77 -5.80
N SER A 185 -5.97 -8.83 -5.70
CA SER A 185 -5.09 -7.66 -5.61
C SER A 185 -5.46 -6.68 -4.49
N ALA A 186 -5.86 -7.19 -3.31
CA ALA A 186 -6.34 -6.37 -2.20
C ALA A 186 -5.48 -5.13 -1.88
N PHE A 187 -4.15 -5.25 -1.87
CA PHE A 187 -3.24 -4.13 -1.60
C PHE A 187 -3.24 -3.06 -2.69
N LEU A 188 -3.41 -3.45 -3.96
CA LEU A 188 -3.48 -2.51 -5.09
C LEU A 188 -4.77 -1.68 -5.06
N ASN A 189 -5.73 -2.03 -4.22
CA ASN A 189 -6.98 -1.28 -4.01
C ASN A 189 -6.87 -0.27 -2.85
N LEU A 190 -5.76 -0.28 -2.10
CA LEU A 190 -5.52 0.61 -0.96
C LEU A 190 -4.60 1.75 -1.39
N PRO A 191 -5.12 3.00 -1.51
CA PRO A 191 -4.29 4.12 -1.88
C PRO A 191 -3.31 4.46 -0.75
N ALA A 192 -2.06 4.71 -1.10
CA ALA A 192 -1.08 5.24 -0.15
C ALA A 192 -1.32 6.74 0.05
N TYR A 193 -0.97 7.26 1.23
CA TYR A 193 -1.02 8.69 1.49
C TYR A 193 -0.09 9.47 0.52
N PRO A 194 -0.46 10.67 0.03
CA PRO A 194 0.34 11.45 -0.92
C PRO A 194 1.82 11.62 -0.59
N ILE A 195 2.14 11.84 0.70
CA ILE A 195 3.52 11.94 1.17
C ILE A 195 4.26 10.62 0.96
N TRP A 196 3.62 9.49 1.28
CA TRP A 196 4.17 8.14 1.06
C TRP A 196 4.47 7.86 -0.41
N GLN A 197 3.60 8.30 -1.32
CA GLN A 197 3.77 8.11 -2.77
C GLN A 197 5.07 8.75 -3.29
N LEU A 198 5.55 9.86 -2.69
CA LEU A 198 6.82 10.50 -3.07
C LEU A 198 8.04 9.57 -2.85
N CYS A 199 7.92 8.58 -1.97
CA CYS A 199 8.95 7.59 -1.70
C CYS A 199 8.77 6.29 -2.48
N GLN A 200 7.69 6.15 -3.23
CA GLN A 200 7.38 4.96 -4.03
C GLN A 200 7.57 5.22 -5.52
N VAL A 201 8.70 5.84 -5.89
CA VAL A 201 9.04 6.04 -7.31
C VAL A 201 9.67 4.77 -7.85
N VAL A 202 9.31 4.37 -9.07
CA VAL A 202 9.91 3.22 -9.75
C VAL A 202 10.51 3.64 -11.08
N SER A 203 11.56 2.94 -11.51
CA SER A 203 12.25 3.19 -12.77
C SER A 203 12.01 2.06 -13.76
N VAL A 204 11.49 2.39 -14.95
CA VAL A 204 11.27 1.45 -16.05
C VAL A 204 11.75 2.11 -17.35
N ASP A 205 12.64 1.44 -18.08
CA ASP A 205 13.19 1.98 -19.34
C ASP A 205 13.75 3.42 -19.19
N SER A 206 14.47 3.64 -18.09
CA SER A 206 15.03 4.95 -17.69
C SER A 206 13.99 6.08 -17.50
N LYS A 207 12.71 5.75 -17.37
CA LYS A 207 11.63 6.67 -17.04
C LYS A 207 11.15 6.40 -15.62
N LEU A 208 10.69 7.45 -14.97
CA LEU A 208 10.28 7.42 -13.57
C LEU A 208 8.75 7.52 -13.47
N TYR A 209 8.18 6.79 -12.52
CA TYR A 209 6.74 6.71 -12.28
C TYR A 209 6.48 6.68 -10.78
N ILE A 210 5.41 7.33 -10.34
CA ILE A 210 4.96 7.29 -8.94
C ILE A 210 3.93 6.16 -8.81
N VAL A 211 4.11 5.30 -7.81
CA VAL A 211 3.13 4.27 -7.45
C VAL A 211 2.16 4.85 -6.42
N TRP A 212 0.86 4.75 -6.68
CA TRP A 212 -0.18 5.38 -5.86
C TRP A 212 -0.75 4.48 -4.77
N CYS A 213 -0.79 3.17 -5.02
CA CYS A 213 -1.33 2.18 -4.09
C CYS A 213 -0.21 1.41 -3.40
N PHE A 214 -0.56 0.72 -2.31
CA PHE A 214 0.40 -0.18 -1.69
C PHE A 214 0.77 -1.36 -2.60
N VAL A 215 2.01 -1.81 -2.44
CA VAL A 215 2.57 -2.93 -3.20
C VAL A 215 2.99 -4.03 -2.23
N PHE A 216 3.06 -5.26 -2.74
CA PHE A 216 3.60 -6.38 -1.99
C PHE A 216 5.07 -6.13 -1.60
N GLY A 217 5.45 -6.46 -0.37
CA GLY A 217 6.82 -6.29 0.15
C GLY A 217 7.00 -5.13 1.14
N ASN A 218 5.94 -4.39 1.45
CA ASN A 218 5.95 -3.46 2.58
C ASN A 218 5.75 -4.21 3.91
N TRP A 219 6.53 -3.88 4.95
CA TRP A 219 6.42 -4.53 6.26
C TRP A 219 5.06 -4.36 6.95
N ALA A 220 4.36 -3.26 6.68
CA ALA A 220 3.03 -3.00 7.23
C ALA A 220 1.89 -3.51 6.31
N SER A 221 2.23 -4.16 5.18
CA SER A 221 1.27 -4.86 4.32
C SER A 221 1.33 -6.37 4.59
N PRO A 222 0.28 -7.00 5.16
CA PRO A 222 0.20 -8.44 5.42
C PRO A 222 0.71 -9.40 4.33
#